data_AF-A0A2V9GG40-F1
#
_entry.id   AF-A0A2V9GG40-F1
#
_cell.length_a   1.000
_cell.length_b   1.000
_cell.length_c   1.000
_cell.angle_alpha   90.00
_cell.angle_beta   90.00
_cell.angle_gamma   90.00
#
_symmetry.space_group_name_H-M   'P 1'
#
loop_
_entity.id
_entity.type
_entity.pdbx_description
1 polymer ?
#
loop_
_entity_poly.entity_id
_entity_poly.type
_entity_poly.pdbx_seq_one_letter_code
_entity_poly.pdbx_strand_id
1 'polypeptide(L)'
;MDLPAVAGEPIPILYVQMDGTGVPVVKKETVGRQGKTEDQPAHTREAKLGCVFTQTTWDQEGYPIRDPDSTTYTGAIETAEEFGKRIYLEAWKRGGSRALKKVVMGDGAEWIWTLAALHFPDAMQIVDLYHARQHLWEVARKLFPNDQGKQKAWMKVHQKRLLDKGKVERLVSALRSIASDDPEVAKKIRKEADYFERNAERMRYPQFRRLHLFVGSGVIEAGCKTVIASRFKRSGMFWTVRGANAILALRCSYSNGRFEDYWEGRRAA
;
A
#
# COMPACT_ATOMS: atom_id res chain seq x y z
N MET A 1 15.86 13.58 -11.76
CA MET A 1 16.84 12.72 -12.43
C MET A 1 16.12 12.05 -13.56
N ASP A 2 16.41 12.48 -14.79
CA ASP A 2 15.85 11.83 -15.98
C ASP A 2 16.76 10.67 -16.36
N LEU A 3 16.19 9.46 -16.34
CA LEU A 3 16.88 8.24 -16.75
C LEU A 3 16.73 8.08 -18.27
N PRO A 4 17.71 7.50 -18.98
CA PRO A 4 17.69 7.38 -20.44
C PRO A 4 16.65 6.36 -20.90
N ALA A 5 15.72 6.79 -21.77
CA ALA A 5 14.61 5.96 -22.27
C ALA A 5 15.07 4.57 -22.74
N VAL A 6 14.41 3.53 -22.23
CA VAL A 6 14.73 2.14 -22.60
C VAL A 6 13.99 1.80 -23.89
N ALA A 7 14.70 1.40 -24.95
CA ALA A 7 14.10 0.95 -26.20
C ALA A 7 13.32 -0.37 -26.01
N GLY A 8 12.18 -0.52 -26.68
CA GLY A 8 11.36 -1.74 -26.67
C GLY A 8 9.86 -1.46 -26.91
N GLU A 9 9.06 -2.52 -26.96
CA GLU A 9 7.60 -2.41 -27.18
C GLU A 9 6.89 -1.62 -26.08
N PRO A 10 5.81 -0.89 -26.37
CA PRO A 10 5.03 -0.21 -25.34
C PRO A 10 4.44 -1.20 -24.31
N ILE A 11 4.49 -0.85 -23.03
CA ILE A 11 3.82 -1.60 -21.96
C ILE A 11 2.43 -1.00 -21.75
N PRO A 12 1.32 -1.76 -21.89
CA PRO A 12 -0.02 -1.18 -21.78
C PRO A 12 -0.27 -0.50 -20.43
N ILE A 13 -0.02 -1.22 -19.32
CA ILE A 13 -0.21 -0.70 -17.97
C ILE A 13 0.90 -1.21 -17.06
N LEU A 14 1.55 -0.28 -16.34
CA LEU A 14 2.51 -0.57 -15.28
C LEU A 14 1.95 -0.12 -13.93
N TYR A 15 1.98 -1.03 -12.96
CA TYR A 15 1.53 -0.80 -11.60
C TYR A 15 2.72 -0.60 -10.68
N VAL A 16 2.59 0.35 -9.76
CA VAL A 16 3.48 0.56 -8.63
C VAL A 16 2.63 0.50 -7.37
N GLN A 17 2.80 -0.53 -6.55
CA GLN A 17 2.11 -0.62 -5.26
C GLN A 17 3.11 -0.37 -4.13
N MET A 18 2.68 0.37 -3.11
CA MET A 18 3.51 0.70 -1.95
C MET A 18 2.75 0.39 -0.67
N ASP A 19 3.46 -0.14 0.32
CA ASP A 19 2.93 -0.43 1.65
C ASP A 19 4.03 -0.30 2.72
N GLY A 20 3.63 -0.11 3.97
CA GLY A 20 4.48 0.00 5.14
C GLY A 20 4.10 -1.03 6.20
N THR A 21 5.08 -1.78 6.71
CA THR A 21 4.84 -2.70 7.82
C THR A 21 5.91 -2.59 8.89
N GLY A 22 5.50 -2.63 10.17
CA GLY A 22 6.43 -2.67 11.29
C GLY A 22 7.27 -3.95 11.32
N VAL A 23 8.59 -3.82 11.43
CA VAL A 23 9.54 -4.89 11.72
C VAL A 23 9.98 -4.76 13.18
N PRO A 24 9.88 -5.82 14.01
CA PRO A 24 10.37 -5.79 15.38
C PRO A 24 11.88 -5.55 15.43
N VAL A 25 12.33 -4.61 16.24
CA VAL A 25 13.75 -4.26 16.35
C VAL A 25 14.19 -4.24 17.80
N VAL A 26 15.50 -4.37 18.02
CA VAL A 26 16.08 -4.24 19.36
C VAL A 26 15.85 -2.83 19.91
N LYS A 27 15.70 -2.69 21.24
CA LYS A 27 15.34 -1.42 21.91
C LYS A 27 16.19 -0.22 21.49
N LYS A 28 17.48 -0.41 21.23
CA LYS A 28 18.38 0.67 20.77
C LYS A 28 17.96 1.32 19.45
N GLU A 29 17.25 0.60 18.59
CA GLU A 29 16.79 1.08 17.27
C GLU A 29 15.50 1.91 17.34
N THR A 30 14.87 1.98 18.52
CA THR A 30 13.62 2.71 18.78
C THR A 30 13.77 3.83 19.80
N VAL A 31 14.99 4.10 20.28
CA VAL A 31 15.28 5.24 21.16
C VAL A 31 14.81 6.53 20.50
N GLY A 32 14.07 7.36 21.25
CA GLY A 32 13.51 8.62 20.77
C GLY A 32 12.32 8.47 19.81
N ARG A 33 11.76 7.27 19.61
CA ARG A 33 10.57 7.05 18.77
C ARG A 33 9.36 6.70 19.62
N GLN A 34 8.27 7.43 19.39
CA GLN A 34 6.96 7.13 19.98
C GLN A 34 6.36 5.86 19.35
N GLY A 35 5.71 5.06 20.19
CA GLY A 35 4.93 3.90 19.78
C GLY A 35 3.59 4.29 19.14
N LYS A 36 2.78 3.27 18.80
CA LYS A 36 1.43 3.48 18.23
C LYS A 36 0.44 4.03 19.26
N THR A 37 0.70 3.78 20.54
CA THR A 37 -0.05 4.32 21.67
C THR A 37 0.78 5.46 22.25
N GLU A 38 0.12 6.56 22.57
CA GLU A 38 0.71 7.66 23.33
C GLU A 38 1.35 7.09 24.61
N ASP A 39 2.54 7.58 24.96
CA ASP A 39 3.34 7.15 26.13
C ASP A 39 3.91 5.72 26.12
N GLN A 40 3.76 4.95 25.04
CA GLN A 40 4.44 3.66 24.89
C GLN A 40 5.68 3.76 23.99
N PRO A 41 6.81 3.09 24.32
CA PRO A 41 7.98 3.07 23.46
C PRO A 41 7.67 2.33 22.15
N ALA A 42 8.27 2.77 21.04
CA ALA A 42 8.20 1.99 19.82
C ALA A 42 8.92 0.64 19.99
N HIS A 43 8.30 -0.43 19.48
CA HIS A 43 8.88 -1.78 19.42
C HIS A 43 9.25 -2.20 17.99
N THR A 44 8.86 -1.39 17.01
CA THR A 44 9.04 -1.70 15.60
C THR A 44 9.60 -0.51 14.84
N ARG A 45 10.28 -0.77 13.73
CA ARG A 45 10.59 0.21 12.70
C ARG A 45 9.80 -0.11 11.45
N GLU A 46 9.24 0.89 10.80
CA GLU A 46 8.49 0.68 9.57
C GLU A 46 9.45 0.32 8.43
N ALA A 47 9.27 -0.88 7.89
CA ALA A 47 9.83 -1.28 6.61
C ALA A 47 8.85 -0.89 5.51
N LYS A 48 9.32 -0.11 4.54
CA LYS A 48 8.57 0.21 3.34
C LYS A 48 8.86 -0.86 2.30
N LEU A 49 7.81 -1.37 1.67
CA LEU A 49 7.89 -2.32 0.58
C LEU A 49 7.14 -1.73 -0.61
N GLY A 50 7.73 -1.88 -1.78
CA GLY A 50 7.09 -1.58 -3.04
C GLY A 50 7.17 -2.76 -3.97
N CYS A 51 6.17 -2.89 -4.83
CA CYS A 51 6.20 -3.84 -5.93
C CYS A 51 5.80 -3.17 -7.24
N VAL A 52 6.41 -3.64 -8.32
CA VAL A 52 6.14 -3.18 -9.68
C VAL A 52 5.73 -4.36 -10.53
N PHE A 53 4.66 -4.24 -11.30
CA PHE A 53 4.22 -5.28 -12.24
C PHE A 53 3.47 -4.70 -13.42
N THR A 54 3.21 -5.54 -14.43
CA THR A 54 2.53 -5.13 -15.66
C THR A 54 1.21 -5.87 -15.84
N GLN A 55 0.35 -5.28 -16.66
CA GLN A 55 -0.90 -5.89 -17.11
C GLN A 55 -1.06 -5.64 -18.61
N THR A 56 -1.28 -6.72 -19.34
CA THR A 56 -1.59 -6.70 -20.77
C THR A 56 -3.04 -7.09 -21.08
N THR A 57 -3.73 -7.77 -20.16
CA THR A 57 -5.06 -8.35 -20.42
C THR A 57 -5.98 -8.36 -19.19
N TRP A 58 -7.21 -8.84 -19.37
CA TRP A 58 -8.24 -9.04 -18.37
C TRP A 58 -9.08 -10.29 -18.73
N ASP A 59 -9.82 -10.84 -17.77
CA ASP A 59 -10.69 -12.00 -17.99
C ASP A 59 -12.02 -11.65 -18.71
N GLN A 60 -12.88 -12.65 -18.92
CA GLN A 60 -14.15 -12.48 -19.64
C GLN A 60 -15.12 -11.54 -18.90
N GLU A 61 -15.01 -11.46 -17.57
CA GLU A 61 -15.78 -10.58 -16.70
C GLU A 61 -15.17 -9.17 -16.58
N GLY A 62 -14.02 -8.93 -17.21
CA GLY A 62 -13.33 -7.65 -17.22
C GLY A 62 -12.43 -7.39 -16.01
N TYR A 63 -12.10 -8.41 -15.21
CA TYR A 63 -11.13 -8.28 -14.12
C TYR A 63 -9.69 -8.34 -14.65
N PRO A 64 -8.82 -7.42 -14.18
CA PRO A 64 -7.43 -7.37 -14.62
C PRO A 64 -6.67 -8.66 -14.31
N ILE A 65 -5.86 -9.11 -15.26
CA ILE A 65 -4.92 -10.23 -15.07
C ILE A 65 -3.51 -9.65 -15.06
N ARG A 66 -2.79 -9.84 -13.96
CA ARG A 66 -1.38 -9.47 -13.85
C ARG A 66 -0.56 -10.37 -14.77
N ASP A 67 0.36 -9.78 -15.53
CA ASP A 67 1.23 -10.57 -16.41
C ASP A 67 2.07 -11.55 -15.57
N PRO A 68 2.17 -12.83 -15.95
CA PRO A 68 3.02 -13.80 -15.28
C PRO A 68 4.46 -13.29 -15.15
N ASP A 69 5.11 -13.58 -14.02
CA ASP A 69 6.51 -13.25 -13.75
C ASP A 69 6.90 -11.76 -13.92
N SER A 70 5.90 -10.87 -13.97
CA SER A 70 6.09 -9.42 -14.11
C SER A 70 6.29 -8.68 -12.79
N THR A 71 6.19 -9.34 -11.63
CA THR A 71 6.39 -8.65 -10.35
C THR A 71 7.85 -8.56 -9.94
N THR A 72 8.29 -7.38 -9.55
CA THR A 72 9.52 -7.18 -8.76
C THR A 72 9.21 -6.44 -7.48
N TYR A 73 9.98 -6.71 -6.42
CA TYR A 73 9.88 -6.10 -5.11
C TYR A 73 11.13 -5.28 -4.78
N THR A 74 10.95 -4.22 -4.01
CA THR A 74 12.06 -3.45 -3.44
C THR A 74 11.63 -2.86 -2.11
N GLY A 75 12.51 -2.78 -1.13
CA GLY A 75 12.14 -2.30 0.19
C GLY A 75 13.28 -2.20 1.18
N ALA A 76 13.07 -1.38 2.20
CA ALA A 76 13.99 -1.14 3.30
C ALA A 76 13.26 -0.46 4.47
N ILE A 77 13.87 -0.55 5.65
CA ILE A 77 13.62 0.35 6.77
C ILE A 77 14.39 1.64 6.49
N GLU A 78 13.71 2.61 5.89
CA GLU A 78 14.27 3.90 5.48
C GLU A 78 13.20 5.01 5.49
N THR A 79 13.59 6.24 5.19
CA THR A 79 12.67 7.36 5.06
C THR A 79 11.79 7.20 3.81
N ALA A 80 10.66 7.91 3.75
CA ALA A 80 9.83 7.90 2.54
C ALA A 80 10.62 8.41 1.31
N GLU A 81 11.44 9.45 1.48
CA GLU A 81 12.25 10.03 0.40
C GLU A 81 13.22 9.01 -0.23
N GLU A 82 14.01 8.30 0.58
CA GLU A 82 14.94 7.29 0.08
C GLU A 82 14.20 6.13 -0.60
N PHE A 83 13.07 5.73 -0.02
CA PHE A 83 12.20 4.73 -0.62
C PHE A 83 11.60 5.17 -1.95
N GLY A 84 11.27 6.46 -2.11
CA GLY A 84 10.81 7.06 -3.36
C GLY A 84 11.80 6.87 -4.51
N LYS A 85 13.08 7.19 -4.26
CA LYS A 85 14.18 6.98 -5.23
C LYS A 85 14.29 5.49 -5.60
N ARG A 86 14.18 4.60 -4.61
CA ARG A 86 14.28 3.15 -4.78
C ARG A 86 13.14 2.58 -5.64
N ILE A 87 11.89 2.93 -5.34
CA ILE A 87 10.74 2.42 -6.08
C ILE A 87 10.66 3.02 -7.49
N TYR A 88 11.07 4.27 -7.66
CA TYR A 88 11.20 4.88 -8.98
C TYR A 88 12.21 4.15 -9.87
N LEU A 89 13.38 3.79 -9.34
CA LEU A 89 14.37 3.00 -10.06
C LEU A 89 13.85 1.60 -10.42
N GLU A 90 13.15 0.92 -9.52
CA GLU A 90 12.57 -0.40 -9.82
C GLU A 90 11.48 -0.29 -10.89
N ALA A 91 10.64 0.75 -10.83
CA ALA A 91 9.65 1.04 -11.88
C ALA A 91 10.32 1.31 -13.23
N TRP A 92 11.42 2.07 -13.23
CA TRP A 92 12.21 2.32 -14.43
C TRP A 92 12.74 1.03 -15.04
N LYS A 93 13.39 0.16 -14.23
CA LYS A 93 13.92 -1.13 -14.66
C LYS A 93 12.85 -2.05 -15.25
N ARG A 94 11.61 -1.94 -14.76
CA ARG A 94 10.46 -2.70 -15.28
C ARG A 94 9.79 -2.06 -16.50
N GLY A 95 10.42 -1.04 -17.10
CA GLY A 95 9.95 -0.38 -18.31
C GLY A 95 9.00 0.79 -18.06
N GLY A 96 9.09 1.45 -16.91
CA GLY A 96 8.25 2.62 -16.57
C GLY A 96 8.27 3.74 -17.61
N SER A 97 9.35 3.92 -18.38
CA SER A 97 9.40 4.88 -19.49
C SER A 97 8.64 4.44 -20.74
N ARG A 98 8.39 3.15 -20.92
CA ARG A 98 7.59 2.57 -22.02
C ARG A 98 6.13 2.35 -21.65
N ALA A 99 5.74 2.60 -20.40
CA ALA A 99 4.39 2.38 -19.94
C ALA A 99 3.44 3.45 -20.49
N LEU A 100 2.43 3.03 -21.24
CA LEU A 100 1.37 3.91 -21.75
C LEU A 100 0.49 4.45 -20.62
N LYS A 101 0.33 3.65 -19.56
CA LYS A 101 -0.39 4.03 -18.34
C LYS A 101 0.38 3.58 -17.12
N LYS A 102 0.51 4.48 -16.15
CA LYS A 102 1.06 4.17 -14.82
C LYS A 102 -0.06 4.22 -13.80
N VAL A 103 -0.10 3.25 -12.90
CA VAL A 103 -1.05 3.19 -11.79
C VAL A 103 -0.28 3.06 -10.50
N VAL A 104 -0.48 4.00 -9.57
CA VAL A 104 0.07 3.92 -8.21
C VAL A 104 -1.04 3.48 -7.25
N MET A 105 -0.78 2.46 -6.43
CA MET A 105 -1.73 1.97 -5.44
C MET A 105 -1.14 1.94 -4.03
N GLY A 106 -1.99 2.19 -3.03
CA GLY A 106 -1.60 2.18 -1.63
C GLY A 106 -2.80 2.20 -0.67
N ASP A 107 -2.52 2.09 0.63
CA ASP A 107 -3.53 2.04 1.70
C ASP A 107 -4.19 3.39 2.02
N GLY A 108 -3.68 4.48 1.45
CA GLY A 108 -4.14 5.84 1.72
C GLY A 108 -3.20 6.66 2.62
N ALA A 109 -2.05 6.11 3.02
CA ALA A 109 -1.03 6.85 3.76
C ALA A 109 -0.50 8.04 2.96
N GLU A 110 -0.38 9.20 3.61
CA GLU A 110 0.03 10.46 2.98
C GLU A 110 1.38 10.36 2.27
N TRP A 111 2.35 9.67 2.88
CA TRP A 111 3.67 9.50 2.30
C TRP A 111 3.63 8.78 0.95
N ILE A 112 2.69 7.87 0.71
CA ILE A 112 2.54 7.18 -0.59
C ILE A 112 2.15 8.20 -1.66
N TRP A 113 1.20 9.09 -1.36
CA TRP A 113 0.71 10.09 -2.32
C TRP A 113 1.73 11.19 -2.57
N THR A 114 2.52 11.58 -1.57
CA THR A 114 3.68 12.46 -1.76
C THR A 114 4.69 11.84 -2.73
N LEU A 115 5.00 10.55 -2.60
CA LEU A 115 5.90 9.86 -3.53
C LEU A 115 5.28 9.68 -4.91
N ALA A 116 3.97 9.41 -5.00
CA ALA A 116 3.25 9.34 -6.26
C ALA A 116 3.34 10.66 -7.02
N ALA A 117 3.08 11.79 -6.36
CA ALA A 117 3.18 13.11 -6.97
C ALA A 117 4.62 13.44 -7.42
N LEU A 118 5.62 13.06 -6.62
CA LEU A 118 7.01 13.37 -6.90
C LEU A 118 7.62 12.52 -8.02
N HIS A 119 7.34 11.21 -8.03
CA HIS A 119 8.01 10.25 -8.92
C HIS A 119 7.13 9.75 -10.07
N PHE A 120 5.82 9.90 -9.96
CA PHE A 120 4.84 9.40 -10.93
C PHE A 120 3.71 10.42 -11.16
N PRO A 121 4.03 11.67 -11.55
CA PRO A 121 3.05 12.78 -11.60
C PRO A 121 1.82 12.48 -12.47
N ASP A 122 2.00 11.71 -13.56
CA ASP A 122 0.93 11.37 -14.50
C ASP A 122 0.21 10.04 -14.17
N ALA A 123 0.54 9.40 -13.03
CA ALA A 123 -0.05 8.12 -12.69
C ALA A 123 -1.47 8.25 -12.14
N MET A 124 -2.34 7.31 -12.52
CA MET A 124 -3.63 7.14 -11.85
C MET A 124 -3.38 6.62 -10.43
N GLN A 125 -3.91 7.32 -9.43
CA GLN A 125 -3.76 6.94 -8.03
C GLN A 125 -5.00 6.22 -7.55
N ILE A 126 -4.85 5.02 -6.98
CA ILE A 126 -5.96 4.21 -6.49
C ILE A 126 -5.69 3.81 -5.04
N VAL A 127 -6.60 4.17 -4.14
CA VAL A 127 -6.59 3.62 -2.79
C VAL A 127 -7.06 2.17 -2.87
N ASP A 128 -6.39 1.30 -2.13
CA ASP A 128 -6.81 -0.10 -2.00
C ASP A 128 -8.24 -0.20 -1.44
N LEU A 129 -9.10 -0.89 -2.20
CA LEU A 129 -10.52 -1.06 -1.86
C LEU A 129 -10.72 -1.84 -0.55
N TYR A 130 -9.87 -2.83 -0.24
CA TYR A 130 -10.01 -3.64 0.97
C TYR A 130 -9.60 -2.86 2.23
N HIS A 131 -8.55 -2.05 2.16
CA HIS A 131 -8.17 -1.07 3.18
C HIS A 131 -9.27 -0.04 3.39
N ALA A 132 -9.81 0.55 2.31
CA ALA A 132 -10.93 1.48 2.42
C ALA A 132 -12.17 0.83 3.08
N ARG A 133 -12.42 -0.45 2.80
CA ARG A 133 -13.49 -1.23 3.47
C ARG A 133 -13.16 -1.51 4.94
N GLN A 134 -11.90 -1.73 5.30
CA GLN A 134 -11.47 -1.91 6.68
C GLN A 134 -11.74 -0.64 7.50
N HIS A 135 -11.44 0.54 6.96
CA HIS A 135 -11.76 1.84 7.58
C HIS A 135 -13.26 1.94 7.94
N LEU A 136 -14.16 1.54 7.04
CA LEU A 136 -15.60 1.47 7.34
C LEU A 136 -15.94 0.44 8.43
N TRP A 137 -15.31 -0.73 8.41
CA TRP A 137 -15.52 -1.73 9.45
C TRP A 137 -15.11 -1.25 10.84
N GLU A 138 -14.06 -0.44 10.94
CA GLU A 138 -13.63 0.16 12.20
C GLU A 138 -14.67 1.14 12.74
N VAL A 139 -15.31 1.94 11.87
CA VAL A 139 -16.46 2.79 12.26
C VAL A 139 -17.62 1.93 12.74
N ALA A 140 -18.02 0.92 11.96
CA ALA A 140 -19.16 0.06 12.29
C ALA A 140 -19.00 -0.62 13.66
N ARG A 141 -17.81 -1.15 13.95
CA ARG A 141 -17.49 -1.81 15.22
C ARG A 141 -17.54 -0.86 16.40
N LYS A 142 -17.14 0.39 16.20
CA LYS A 142 -17.15 1.43 17.24
C LYS A 142 -18.57 1.96 17.50
N LEU A 143 -19.42 2.05 16.47
CA LEU A 143 -20.83 2.45 16.59
C LEU A 143 -21.72 1.39 17.23
N PHE A 144 -21.47 0.11 16.91
CA PHE A 144 -22.32 -1.00 17.34
C PHE A 144 -21.48 -2.07 18.02
N PRO A 145 -20.90 -1.78 19.21
CA PRO A 145 -20.10 -2.75 19.94
C PRO A 145 -20.93 -4.00 20.24
N ASN A 146 -20.37 -5.19 19.99
CA ASN A 146 -21.00 -6.50 20.21
C ASN A 146 -22.32 -6.78 19.44
N ASP A 147 -22.77 -5.91 18.54
CA ASP A 147 -23.97 -6.12 17.72
C ASP A 147 -23.60 -6.38 16.25
N GLN A 148 -23.31 -7.65 15.93
CA GLN A 148 -22.93 -8.04 14.58
C GLN A 148 -24.05 -7.81 13.54
N GLY A 149 -25.32 -7.84 13.96
CA GLY A 149 -26.47 -7.62 13.09
C GLY A 149 -26.49 -6.18 12.56
N LYS A 150 -26.40 -5.21 13.48
CA LYS A 150 -26.32 -3.78 13.13
C LYS A 150 -25.05 -3.45 12.37
N GLN A 151 -23.90 -4.02 12.74
CA GLN A 151 -22.66 -3.83 11.98
C GLN A 151 -22.82 -4.25 10.51
N LYS A 152 -23.34 -5.45 10.25
CA LYS A 152 -23.56 -5.95 8.88
C LYS A 152 -24.58 -5.11 8.11
N ALA A 153 -25.67 -4.69 8.76
CA ALA A 153 -26.68 -3.84 8.16
C ALA A 153 -26.10 -2.47 7.76
N TRP A 154 -25.31 -1.85 8.65
CA TRP A 154 -24.64 -0.59 8.40
C TRP A 154 -23.63 -0.70 7.26
N MET A 155 -22.81 -1.77 7.24
CA MET A 155 -21.87 -2.04 6.15
C MET A 155 -22.58 -2.26 4.81
N LYS A 156 -23.73 -2.95 4.78
CA LYS A 156 -24.50 -3.13 3.54
C LYS A 156 -24.90 -1.79 2.91
N VAL A 157 -25.21 -0.78 3.72
CA VAL A 157 -25.54 0.57 3.22
C VAL A 157 -24.28 1.32 2.80
N HIS A 158 -23.32 1.48 3.70
CA HIS A 158 -22.18 2.39 3.48
C HIS A 158 -21.13 1.79 2.54
N GLN A 159 -20.82 0.50 2.67
CA GLN A 159 -19.88 -0.17 1.78
C GLN A 159 -20.49 -0.41 0.40
N LYS A 160 -21.56 -1.21 0.31
CA LYS A 160 -22.05 -1.71 -0.99
C LYS A 160 -22.76 -0.64 -1.82
N ARG A 161 -23.45 0.32 -1.18
CA ARG A 161 -24.23 1.34 -1.90
C ARG A 161 -23.48 2.65 -2.11
N LEU A 162 -22.50 2.96 -1.26
CA LEU A 162 -21.72 4.21 -1.35
C LEU A 162 -20.27 3.95 -1.79
N LEU A 163 -19.44 3.35 -0.95
CA LEU A 163 -18.00 3.17 -1.21
C LEU A 163 -17.73 2.38 -2.50
N ASP A 164 -18.24 1.16 -2.60
CA ASP A 164 -18.04 0.27 -3.76
C ASP A 164 -18.63 0.86 -5.07
N LYS A 165 -19.53 1.84 -4.94
CA LYS A 165 -20.15 2.58 -6.05
C LYS A 165 -19.47 3.93 -6.32
N GLY A 166 -18.34 4.21 -5.67
CA GLY A 166 -17.57 5.44 -5.85
C GLY A 166 -18.26 6.72 -5.38
N LYS A 167 -19.33 6.61 -4.58
CA LYS A 167 -20.12 7.75 -4.06
C LYS A 167 -19.52 8.25 -2.75
N VAL A 168 -18.25 8.66 -2.80
CA VAL A 168 -17.45 8.95 -1.61
C VAL A 168 -17.94 10.22 -0.90
N GLU A 169 -18.38 11.23 -1.64
CA GLU A 169 -18.91 12.49 -1.08
C GLU A 169 -20.13 12.20 -0.21
N ARG A 170 -21.04 11.35 -0.72
CA ARG A 170 -22.23 10.92 0.03
C ARG A 170 -21.86 10.10 1.26
N LEU A 171 -20.80 9.30 1.17
CA LEU A 171 -20.27 8.55 2.31
C LEU A 171 -19.71 9.51 3.38
N VAL A 172 -18.93 10.50 2.98
CA VAL A 172 -18.40 11.54 3.89
C VAL A 172 -19.54 12.30 4.57
N SER A 173 -20.54 12.76 3.82
CA SER A 173 -21.72 13.42 4.40
C SER A 173 -22.46 12.51 5.38
N ALA A 174 -22.64 11.22 5.03
CA ALA A 174 -23.27 10.27 5.92
C ALA A 174 -22.46 10.08 7.21
N LEU A 175 -21.14 9.91 7.13
CA LEU A 175 -20.28 9.80 8.32
C LEU A 175 -20.35 11.07 9.19
N ARG A 176 -20.27 12.25 8.59
CA ARG A 176 -20.33 13.54 9.31
C ARG A 176 -21.69 13.80 9.96
N SER A 177 -22.77 13.20 9.46
CA SER A 177 -24.11 13.29 10.07
C SER A 177 -24.30 12.40 11.31
N ILE A 178 -23.37 11.49 11.59
CA ILE A 178 -23.47 10.61 12.76
C ILE A 178 -23.12 11.41 14.02
N ALA A 179 -24.14 11.72 14.81
CA ALA A 179 -23.97 12.28 16.15
C ALA A 179 -23.64 11.15 17.15
N SER A 180 -22.68 11.41 18.04
CA SER A 180 -22.38 10.55 19.16
C SER A 180 -21.95 11.41 20.35
N ASP A 181 -22.53 11.12 21.52
CA ASP A 181 -22.18 11.79 22.77
C ASP A 181 -20.85 11.28 23.36
N ASP A 182 -20.32 10.16 22.85
CA ASP A 182 -19.00 9.64 23.20
C ASP A 182 -17.92 10.39 22.40
N PRO A 183 -17.02 11.16 23.07
CA PRO A 183 -15.98 11.94 22.41
C PRO A 183 -15.02 11.10 21.57
N GLU A 184 -14.72 9.86 21.98
CA GLU A 184 -13.82 8.96 21.28
C GLU A 184 -14.47 8.38 20.02
N VAL A 185 -15.77 8.05 20.09
CA VAL A 185 -16.55 7.65 18.91
C VAL A 185 -16.63 8.81 17.92
N ALA A 186 -16.96 10.02 18.40
CA ALA A 186 -17.05 11.21 17.55
C ALA A 186 -15.71 11.55 16.89
N LYS A 187 -14.60 11.46 17.64
CA LYS A 187 -13.23 11.66 17.11
C LYS A 187 -12.87 10.63 16.05
N LYS A 188 -13.20 9.36 16.27
CA LYS A 188 -12.99 8.29 15.28
C LYS A 188 -13.79 8.55 14.01
N ILE A 189 -15.08 8.88 14.11
CA ILE A 189 -15.93 9.19 12.95
C ILE A 189 -15.35 10.35 12.14
N ARG A 190 -14.94 11.45 12.79
CA ARG A 190 -14.30 12.59 12.11
C ARG A 190 -13.04 12.17 11.35
N LYS A 191 -12.13 11.44 12.02
CA LYS A 191 -10.90 10.93 11.41
C LYS A 191 -11.17 10.08 10.17
N GLU A 192 -12.16 9.19 10.23
CA GLU A 192 -12.53 8.33 9.11
C GLU A 192 -13.19 9.12 7.98
N ALA A 193 -14.07 10.08 8.30
CA ALA A 193 -14.66 10.98 7.30
C ALA A 193 -13.57 11.78 6.55
N ASP A 194 -12.59 12.32 7.26
CA ASP A 194 -11.48 13.07 6.66
C ASP A 194 -10.56 12.18 5.81
N TYR A 195 -10.39 10.91 6.19
CA TYR A 195 -9.68 9.92 5.36
C TYR A 195 -10.39 9.70 4.02
N PHE A 196 -11.71 9.52 4.02
CA PHE A 196 -12.48 9.33 2.79
C PHE A 196 -12.53 10.59 1.94
N GLU A 197 -12.68 11.77 2.56
CA GLU A 197 -12.69 13.06 1.86
C GLU A 197 -11.36 13.30 1.14
N ARG A 198 -10.23 13.17 1.85
CA ARG A 198 -8.88 13.36 1.28
C ARG A 198 -8.58 12.43 0.11
N ASN A 199 -9.21 11.25 0.09
CA ASN A 199 -8.96 10.21 -0.89
C ASN A 199 -10.11 10.03 -1.91
N ALA A 200 -11.09 10.93 -1.96
CA ALA A 200 -12.30 10.74 -2.76
C ALA A 200 -12.02 10.42 -4.24
N GLU A 201 -11.10 11.16 -4.86
CA GLU A 201 -10.70 10.92 -6.26
C GLU A 201 -9.95 9.59 -6.46
N ARG A 202 -9.28 9.09 -5.43
CA ARG A 202 -8.55 7.80 -5.48
C ARG A 202 -9.45 6.60 -5.21
N MET A 203 -10.74 6.82 -4.95
CA MET A 203 -11.73 5.80 -4.61
C MET A 203 -12.88 5.71 -5.63
N ARG A 204 -12.64 6.15 -6.87
CA ARG A 204 -13.58 6.06 -7.99
C ARG A 204 -13.65 4.64 -8.58
N TYR A 205 -13.89 3.64 -7.75
CA TYR A 205 -13.80 2.22 -8.12
C TYR A 205 -14.58 1.82 -9.38
N PRO A 206 -15.83 2.29 -9.61
CA PRO A 206 -16.53 1.96 -10.85
C PRO A 206 -15.84 2.48 -12.11
N GLN A 207 -15.17 3.63 -12.03
CA GLN A 207 -14.40 4.18 -13.15
C GLN A 207 -13.16 3.31 -13.40
N PHE A 208 -12.41 2.96 -12.36
CA PHE A 208 -11.25 2.09 -12.47
C PHE A 208 -11.59 0.70 -13.00
N ARG A 209 -12.73 0.13 -12.59
CA ARG A 209 -13.23 -1.15 -13.10
C ARG A 209 -13.60 -1.10 -14.59
N ARG A 210 -14.19 -0.01 -15.08
CA ARG A 210 -14.45 0.19 -16.52
C ARG A 210 -13.17 0.30 -17.35
N LEU A 211 -12.07 0.70 -16.72
CA LEU A 211 -10.75 0.74 -17.32
C LEU A 211 -9.98 -0.58 -17.16
N HIS A 212 -10.64 -1.64 -16.67
CA HIS A 212 -10.05 -2.95 -16.37
C HIS A 212 -8.84 -2.84 -15.45
N LEU A 213 -8.87 -1.95 -14.45
CA LEU A 213 -7.76 -1.75 -13.52
C LEU A 213 -7.91 -2.57 -12.23
N PHE A 214 -6.77 -2.87 -11.61
CA PHE A 214 -6.75 -3.35 -10.24
C PHE A 214 -7.28 -2.25 -9.31
N VAL A 215 -8.17 -2.65 -8.39
CA VAL A 215 -8.63 -1.79 -7.28
C VAL A 215 -8.23 -2.35 -5.92
N GLY A 216 -7.58 -3.51 -5.92
CA GLY A 216 -7.01 -4.16 -4.75
C GLY A 216 -5.49 -4.30 -4.90
N SER A 217 -4.76 -4.19 -3.80
CA SER A 217 -3.30 -4.19 -3.66
C SER A 217 -2.79 -5.56 -3.18
N GLY A 218 -3.52 -6.63 -3.49
CA GLY A 218 -3.19 -7.99 -3.03
C GLY A 218 -1.78 -8.47 -3.38
N VAL A 219 -1.14 -7.91 -4.42
CA VAL A 219 0.26 -8.21 -4.76
C VAL A 219 1.21 -7.66 -3.70
N ILE A 220 1.07 -6.39 -3.29
CA ILE A 220 1.91 -5.84 -2.23
C ILE A 220 1.57 -6.45 -0.87
N GLU A 221 0.30 -6.75 -0.57
CA GLU A 221 -0.08 -7.44 0.67
C GLU A 221 0.58 -8.84 0.76
N ALA A 222 0.55 -9.60 -0.34
CA ALA A 222 1.27 -10.86 -0.45
C ALA A 222 2.78 -10.66 -0.28
N GLY A 223 3.36 -9.60 -0.86
CA GLY A 223 4.75 -9.22 -0.66
C GLY A 223 5.08 -8.92 0.80
N CYS A 224 4.28 -8.10 1.49
CA CYS A 224 4.44 -7.81 2.91
C CYS A 224 4.41 -9.09 3.76
N LYS A 225 3.56 -10.06 3.39
CA LYS A 225 3.51 -11.37 4.05
C LYS A 225 4.73 -12.24 3.74
N THR A 226 5.10 -12.38 2.46
CA THR A 226 6.08 -13.36 2.00
C THR A 226 7.51 -12.84 2.04
N VAL A 227 7.77 -11.59 1.64
CA VAL A 227 9.09 -10.95 1.65
C VAL A 227 9.48 -10.52 3.06
N ILE A 228 8.54 -9.92 3.81
CA ILE A 228 8.81 -9.37 5.15
C ILE A 228 8.33 -10.32 6.27
N ALA A 229 7.02 -10.45 6.48
CA ALA A 229 6.47 -11.04 7.71
C ALA A 229 6.98 -12.47 7.97
N SER A 230 7.07 -13.30 6.93
CA SER A 230 7.52 -14.68 7.02
C SER A 230 8.92 -14.85 7.64
N ARG A 231 9.77 -13.80 7.54
CA ARG A 231 11.14 -13.80 8.05
C ARG A 231 11.37 -12.89 9.25
N PHE A 232 10.66 -11.78 9.36
CA PHE A 232 10.91 -10.75 10.38
C PHE A 232 9.97 -10.80 11.58
N LYS A 233 8.82 -11.47 11.47
CA LYS A 233 7.76 -11.42 12.50
C LYS A 233 7.48 -12.77 13.18
N ARG A 234 8.45 -13.68 13.25
CA ARG A 234 8.29 -14.91 14.03
C ARG A 234 8.57 -14.65 15.51
N SER A 235 8.09 -15.55 16.37
CA SER A 235 8.27 -15.45 17.82
C SER A 235 9.75 -15.28 18.20
N GLY A 236 10.02 -14.36 19.12
CA GLY A 236 11.37 -14.07 19.64
C GLY A 236 12.31 -13.29 18.71
N MET A 237 11.88 -12.90 17.50
CA MET A 237 12.77 -12.20 16.57
C MET A 237 12.86 -10.70 16.84
N PHE A 238 14.08 -10.20 17.02
CA PHE A 238 14.40 -8.78 17.08
C PHE A 238 15.62 -8.50 16.19
N TRP A 239 15.57 -7.39 15.48
CA TRP A 239 16.57 -7.05 14.48
C TRP A 239 17.26 -5.73 14.79
N THR A 240 18.53 -5.59 14.40
CA THR A 240 19.10 -4.26 14.15
C THR A 240 18.57 -3.72 12.83
N VAL A 241 18.51 -2.40 12.63
CA VAL A 241 18.04 -1.83 11.36
C VAL A 241 18.96 -2.27 10.21
N ARG A 242 20.28 -2.27 10.44
CA ARG A 242 21.27 -2.78 9.48
C ARG A 242 21.01 -4.25 9.11
N GLY A 243 20.81 -5.11 10.10
CA GLY A 243 20.56 -6.53 9.87
C GLY A 243 19.23 -6.78 9.15
N ALA A 244 18.19 -6.04 9.52
CA ALA A 244 16.90 -6.10 8.86
C ALA A 244 16.99 -5.70 7.39
N ASN A 245 17.65 -4.59 7.08
CA ASN A 245 17.84 -4.12 5.70
C ASN A 245 18.70 -5.09 4.88
N ALA A 246 19.73 -5.71 5.47
CA ALA A 246 20.53 -6.71 4.77
C ALA A 246 19.70 -7.93 4.35
N ILE A 247 18.87 -8.46 5.26
CA ILE A 247 17.98 -9.59 4.97
C ILE A 247 16.86 -9.17 4.01
N LEU A 248 16.29 -7.98 4.16
CA LEU A 248 15.21 -7.51 3.29
C LEU A 248 15.70 -7.32 1.85
N ALA A 249 16.91 -6.78 1.66
CA ALA A 249 17.54 -6.70 0.36
C ALA A 249 17.73 -8.08 -0.27
N LEU A 250 18.21 -9.07 0.49
CA LEU A 250 18.35 -10.46 0.03
C LEU A 250 17.00 -11.06 -0.38
N ARG A 251 15.96 -10.86 0.43
CA ARG A 251 14.60 -11.36 0.15
C ARG A 251 13.99 -10.73 -1.10
N CYS A 252 14.21 -9.43 -1.33
CA CYS A 252 13.80 -8.77 -2.56
C CYS A 252 14.56 -9.34 -3.77
N SER A 253 15.88 -9.48 -3.70
CA SER A 253 16.68 -10.08 -4.79
C SER A 253 16.22 -11.50 -5.13
N TYR A 254 16.02 -12.34 -4.12
CA TYR A 254 15.50 -13.70 -4.31
C TYR A 254 14.12 -13.72 -4.98
N SER A 255 13.19 -12.87 -4.50
CA SER A 255 11.83 -12.80 -5.04
C SER A 255 11.79 -12.25 -6.47
N ASN A 256 12.82 -11.53 -6.89
CA ASN A 256 12.95 -10.94 -8.22
C ASN A 256 13.74 -11.82 -9.19
N GLY A 257 14.15 -13.03 -8.79
CA GLY A 257 14.99 -13.90 -9.61
C GLY A 257 16.44 -13.41 -9.78
N ARG A 258 16.88 -12.44 -8.97
CA ARG A 258 18.22 -11.81 -9.02
C ARG A 258 19.15 -12.32 -7.92
N PHE A 259 19.00 -13.58 -7.52
CA PHE A 259 19.72 -14.13 -6.37
C PHE A 259 21.23 -14.29 -6.65
N GLU A 260 21.58 -14.80 -7.84
CA GLU A 260 22.98 -14.99 -8.25
C GLU A 260 23.69 -13.64 -8.44
N ASP A 261 23.10 -12.70 -9.21
CA ASP A 261 23.63 -11.35 -9.41
C ASP A 261 23.93 -10.63 -8.08
N TYR A 262 23.05 -10.81 -7.10
CA TYR A 262 23.20 -10.20 -5.77
C TYR A 262 24.43 -10.72 -5.02
N TRP A 263 24.76 -12.00 -5.17
CA TRP A 263 25.93 -12.60 -4.54
C TRP A 263 27.22 -12.22 -5.25
N GLU A 264 27.22 -12.20 -6.59
CA GLU A 264 28.39 -11.81 -7.38
C GLU A 264 28.80 -10.36 -7.11
N GLY A 265 27.85 -9.42 -7.11
CA GLY A 265 28.12 -8.01 -6.83
C GLY A 265 28.63 -7.73 -5.41
N ARG A 266 28.42 -8.65 -4.47
CA ARG A 266 28.92 -8.53 -3.08
C ARG A 266 30.22 -9.27 -2.82
N ARG A 267 30.62 -10.21 -3.67
CA ARG A 267 31.97 -10.80 -3.60
C ARG A 267 33.05 -9.81 -4.06
N ALA A 268 32.67 -8.82 -4.87
CA ALA A 268 33.57 -7.81 -5.42
C ALA A 268 33.72 -6.54 -4.57
N ALA A 269 33.06 -6.45 -3.40
CA ALA A 269 33.06 -5.29 -2.51
C ALA A 269 33.60 -5.66 -1.12
#